data_AF-A0A536FMK6-F1
#
_entry.id   AF-A0A536FMK6-F1
#
_cell.length_a   1.000
_cell.length_b   1.000
_cell.length_c   1.000
_cell.angle_alpha   90.00
_cell.angle_beta   90.00
_cell.angle_gamma   90.00
#
_symmetry.space_group_name_H-M   'P 1'
#
loop_
_entity.id
_entity.type
_entity.pdbx_description
1 polymer ?
#
loop_
_entity_poly.entity_id
_entity_poly.type
_entity_poly.pdbx_seq_one_letter_code
_entity_poly.pdbx_strand_id
1 'polypeptide(L)' 'MDRHVESRLKKDVVIWLVTAGPDRRPQSVPVWYVWDGSSFLIYARPGIKVSHVKANPYVELHLNTDETGDEVIRASG' A
#
# COMPACT_ATOMS: atom_id res chain seq x y z
N MET A 1 7.49 -14.11 7.93
CA MET A 1 7.89 -12.78 7.44
C MET A 1 9.16 -12.37 8.16
N ASP A 2 10.04 -11.60 7.51
CA ASP A 2 11.25 -11.08 8.15
C ASP A 2 10.89 -10.15 9.33
N ARG A 3 11.60 -10.30 10.46
CA ARG A 3 11.39 -9.51 11.69
C ARG A 3 11.60 -8.01 11.44
N HIS A 4 12.52 -7.65 10.53
CA HIS A 4 12.79 -6.27 10.14
C HIS A 4 11.60 -5.66 9.40
N VAL A 5 11.07 -6.38 8.40
CA VAL A 5 9.88 -5.97 7.64
C VAL A 5 8.67 -5.81 8.55
N GLU A 6 8.45 -6.75 9.47
CA GLU A 6 7.36 -6.66 10.44
C GLU A 6 7.51 -5.44 11.38
N SER A 7 8.74 -5.13 11.80
CA SER A 7 9.03 -3.92 12.58
C SER A 7 8.72 -2.64 11.78
N ARG A 8 9.11 -2.58 10.50
CA ARG A 8 8.81 -1.42 9.63
C ARG A 8 7.31 -1.22 9.46
N LEU A 9 6.57 -2.29 9.15
CA LEU A 9 5.12 -2.23 8.99
C LEU A 9 4.36 -1.85 10.26
N LYS A 10 4.95 -2.05 11.43
CA LYS A 10 4.39 -1.58 12.71
C LYS A 10 4.76 -0.14 13.05
N LYS A 11 5.88 0.39 12.52
CA LYS A 11 6.39 1.73 12.82
C LYS A 11 5.89 2.79 11.84
N ASP A 12 5.87 2.45 10.55
CA ASP A 12 5.48 3.39 9.50
C ASP A 12 3.96 3.56 9.49
N VAL A 13 3.47 4.81 9.53
CA VAL A 13 2.03 5.13 9.59
C VAL A 13 1.43 5.33 8.19
N VAL A 14 2.28 5.53 7.18
CA VAL A 14 1.89 5.82 5.79
C VAL A 14 2.44 4.75 4.88
N ILE A 15 1.60 4.28 3.95
CA ILE A 15 1.97 3.40 2.84
C ILE A 15 1.49 4.02 1.54
N TRP A 16 2.21 3.82 0.45
CA TRP A 16 1.73 4.18 -0.88
C TRP A 16 0.84 3.08 -1.42
N LEU A 17 -0.38 3.45 -1.81
CA LEU A 17 -1.33 2.57 -2.46
C LEU A 17 -1.38 2.90 -3.95
N VAL A 18 -1.06 1.92 -4.78
CA VAL A 18 -1.15 1.98 -6.23
C VAL A 18 -2.36 1.21 -6.69
N THR A 19 -3.23 1.88 -7.42
CA THR A 19 -4.46 1.30 -8.00
C THR A 19 -4.53 1.62 -9.48
N ALA A 20 -5.24 0.82 -10.27
CA ALA A 20 -5.55 1.16 -11.66
C ALA A 20 -7.02 0.85 -11.95
N GLY A 21 -7.73 1.81 -12.54
CA GLY A 21 -9.10 1.63 -13.00
C GLY A 21 -9.18 0.88 -14.34
N PRO A 22 -10.37 0.83 -14.95
CA PRO A 22 -10.58 0.18 -16.25
C PRO A 22 -9.72 0.75 -17.40
N ASP A 23 -9.32 2.02 -17.30
CA ASP A 23 -8.46 2.70 -18.26
C ASP A 23 -6.97 2.32 -18.13
N ARG A 24 -6.63 1.45 -17.15
CA ARG A 24 -5.29 0.92 -16.86
C ARG A 24 -4.25 1.99 -16.52
N ARG A 25 -4.67 3.20 -16.15
CA ARG A 25 -3.75 4.24 -15.69
C ARG A 25 -3.48 4.06 -14.20
N PRO A 26 -2.22 3.83 -13.78
CA PRO A 26 -1.91 3.69 -12.37
C PRO A 26 -2.02 5.04 -11.64
N GLN A 27 -2.60 5.00 -10.45
CA GLN A 27 -2.61 6.11 -9.50
C GLN A 27 -1.92 5.65 -8.22
N SER A 28 -0.86 6.35 -7.82
CA SER A 28 -0.16 6.16 -6.53
C SER A 28 -0.52 7.29 -5.58
N VAL A 29 -0.98 6.95 -4.37
CA VAL A 29 -1.32 7.93 -3.33
C VAL A 29 -0.89 7.43 -1.95
N PRO A 30 -0.42 8.31 -1.06
CA PRO A 30 -0.13 7.94 0.32
C PRO A 30 -1.44 7.76 1.09
N VAL A 31 -1.52 6.70 1.89
CA VAL A 31 -2.65 6.39 2.77
C VAL A 31 -2.16 5.94 4.14
N TRP A 32 -2.97 6.19 5.16
CA TRP A 32 -2.76 5.54 6.46
C TRP A 32 -3.24 4.10 6.39
N TYR A 33 -2.58 3.23 7.14
CA TYR A 33 -2.91 1.81 7.20
C TYR A 33 -2.72 1.27 8.63
N VAL A 34 -3.32 0.10 8.86
CA VAL A 34 -3.04 -0.74 10.03
C VAL A 34 -2.57 -2.10 9.52
N TRP A 35 -1.48 -2.61 10.11
CA TRP A 35 -0.95 -3.95 9.85
C TRP A 35 -1.27 -4.88 11.03
N ASP A 36 -1.94 -6.00 10.75
CA ASP A 36 -2.34 -6.98 11.78
C ASP A 36 -1.42 -8.22 11.87
N GLY A 37 -0.38 -8.29 11.02
CA GLY A 37 0.49 -9.47 10.89
C GLY A 37 0.19 -10.34 9.66
N SER A 38 -0.95 -10.11 9.00
CA SER A 38 -1.42 -10.87 7.84
C SER A 38 -2.06 -10.00 6.75
N SER A 39 -2.64 -8.86 7.10
CA SER A 39 -3.41 -8.02 6.19
C SER A 39 -3.17 -6.52 6.42
N PHE A 40 -3.41 -5.74 5.36
CA PHE A 40 -3.39 -4.28 5.40
C PHE A 40 -4.82 -3.75 5.45
N LEU A 41 -5.17 -3.06 6.54
CA LEU A 41 -6.44 -2.37 6.67
C LEU A 41 -6.29 -0.89 6.33
N ILE A 42 -7.02 -0.44 5.30
CA ILE A 42 -7.00 0.95 4.81
C ILE A 42 -8.44 1.49 4.81
N TYR A 43 -8.69 2.49 5.64
CA TYR A 43 -9.97 3.21 5.62
C TYR A 43 -9.96 4.29 4.55
N ALA A 44 -11.01 4.33 3.73
CA ALA A 44 -11.14 5.32 2.68
C ALA A 44 -12.57 5.85 2.57
N ARG A 45 -12.70 7.17 2.41
CA ARG A 45 -13.93 7.77 1.88
C ARG A 45 -14.09 7.40 0.40
N PRO A 46 -15.32 7.36 -0.13
CA PRO A 46 -15.56 7.20 -1.57
C PRO A 46 -14.72 8.19 -2.39
N GLY A 47 -14.22 7.73 -3.55
CA GLY A 47 -13.35 8.50 -4.43
C GLY A 47 -12.63 7.60 -5.43
N ILE A 48 -11.69 8.17 -6.21
CA ILE A 48 -11.04 7.49 -7.34
C ILE A 48 -10.42 6.15 -6.94
N LYS A 49 -9.56 6.10 -5.91
CA LYS A 49 -8.95 4.85 -5.44
C LYS A 49 -9.97 3.77 -5.03
N VAL A 50 -11.09 4.16 -4.42
CA VAL A 50 -12.16 3.22 -4.03
C VAL A 50 -12.88 2.70 -5.27
N SER A 51 -13.19 3.59 -6.23
CA SER A 51 -13.76 3.19 -7.51
C SER A 51 -12.83 2.28 -8.30
N HIS A 52 -11.52 2.53 -8.27
CA HIS A 52 -10.51 1.67 -8.87
C HIS A 52 -10.51 0.28 -8.24
N VAL A 53 -10.35 0.17 -6.91
CA VAL A 53 -10.32 -1.14 -6.22
C VAL A 53 -11.62 -1.92 -6.44
N LYS A 54 -12.78 -1.25 -6.51
CA LYS A 54 -14.05 -1.90 -6.84
C LYS A 54 -14.11 -2.46 -8.25
N ALA A 55 -13.49 -1.80 -9.23
CA ALA A 55 -13.45 -2.25 -10.62
C ALA A 55 -12.33 -3.26 -10.89
N ASN A 56 -11.23 -3.15 -10.15
CA ASN A 56 -10.03 -3.96 -10.27
C ASN A 56 -9.41 -4.13 -8.87
N PRO A 57 -9.54 -5.32 -8.24
CA PRO A 57 -9.07 -5.54 -6.88
C PRO A 57 -7.55 -5.65 -6.77
N TYR A 58 -6.82 -5.80 -7.89
CA TYR A 58 -5.37 -5.93 -7.88
C TYR A 58 -4.68 -4.58 -7.60
N VAL A 59 -3.88 -4.54 -6.53
CA VAL A 59 -3.20 -3.35 -6.02
C VAL A 59 -1.74 -3.63 -5.70
N GLU A 60 -0.94 -2.56 -5.66
CA GLU A 60 0.40 -2.59 -5.10
C GLU A 60 0.47 -1.66 -3.90
N LEU A 61 1.20 -2.11 -2.88
CA LEU A 61 1.52 -1.36 -1.69
C LEU A 61 3.04 -1.24 -1.56
N HIS A 62 3.54 -0.08 -1.15
CA HIS A 62 4.95 0.06 -0.82
C HIS A 62 5.19 1.12 0.25
N LEU A 63 6.17 0.85 1.13
CA LEU A 63 6.68 1.86 2.05
C LEU A 63 7.63 2.80 1.31
N ASN A 64 8.00 3.90 1.96
CA ASN A 64 9.18 4.64 1.53
C ASN A 64 10.42 3.77 1.75
N THR A 65 11.40 3.91 0.86
CA THR A 65 12.71 3.31 1.08
C THR A 65 13.40 3.95 2.29
N ASP A 66 14.53 3.38 2.69
CA ASP A 66 15.50 4.11 3.50
C ASP A 66 16.19 5.22 2.68
N GLU A 67 17.08 5.96 3.34
CA GLU A 67 17.78 7.10 2.73
C GLU A 67 18.71 6.71 1.59
N THR A 68 19.21 5.46 1.57
CA THR A 68 20.11 4.95 0.53
C THR A 68 19.38 4.24 -0.59
N GLY A 69 18.14 3.79 -0.37
CA GLY A 69 17.35 3.03 -1.34
C GLY A 69 17.61 1.53 -1.30
N ASP A 70 18.37 1.03 -0.33
CA ASP A 70 18.72 -0.39 -0.21
C ASP A 70 17.56 -1.20 0.39
N GLU A 71 16.75 -0.57 1.23
CA GLU A 71 15.60 -1.21 1.84
C GLU A 71 14.31 -0.91 1.07
N VAL A 72 13.73 -1.94 0.45
CA VAL A 72 12.47 -1.86 -0.31
C VAL A 72 11.46 -2.85 0.21
N ILE A 73 10.34 -2.34 0.75
CA ILE A 73 9.20 -3.17 1.21
C ILE A 73 8.00 -2.92 0.30
N ARG A 74 7.53 -4.00 -0.33
CA ARG A 74 6.39 -4.00 -1.25
C ARG A 74 5.49 -5.20 -1.00
N ALA A 75 4.21 -5.03 -1.30
CA ALA A 75 3.22 -6.10 -1.30
C ALA A 75 2.28 -5.95 -2.49
N SER A 76 1.93 -7.08 -3.10
CA SER A 76 0.96 -7.18 -4.19
C SER A 76 -0.22 -8.02 -3.69
N GLY A 77 -1.44 -7.65 -4.06
CA GLY A 77 -2.65 -8.36 -3.65
C GLY A 77 -3.85 -7.99 -4.49
#